data_AF-A0A292YL89-F1
#
_entry.id   AF-A0A292YL89-F1
#
_cell.length_a   1.000
_cell.length_b   1.000
_cell.length_c   1.000
_cell.angle_alpha   90.00
_cell.angle_beta   90.00
_cell.angle_gamma   90.00
#
_symmetry.space_group_name_H-M   'P 1'
#
loop_
_entity.id
_entity.type
_entity.pdbx_description
1 polymer ?
#
loop_
_entity_poly.entity_id
_entity_poly.type
_entity_poly.pdbx_seq_one_letter_code
_entity_poly.pdbx_strand_id
1 'polypeptide(L)'
;MTEIRIGAVAEAPIDQLLVEKLSDPQTIEHLVRLLDKLENVTFFLDMLENFLRRGPEIADSINDVVVMMRQSLSKPEYVARLEQALAAVRRMQEFLDSPQVQELFKSDVLDVRAVQLVGKVSRSMIQASTEASQTGAKRIGLLGLMRALTEPELQPALNFVLHFARNLSKELGDA
;
A
#
# COMPACT_ATOMS: atom_id res chain seq x y z
N MET A 1 4.06 63.31 53.76
CA MET A 1 4.58 62.04 53.22
C MET A 1 3.34 61.24 52.82
N THR A 2 2.74 61.42 51.63
CA THR A 2 3.32 61.44 50.26
C THR A 2 3.92 60.06 49.97
N GLU A 3 3.45 59.18 49.08
CA GLU A 3 2.60 59.30 47.88
C GLU A 3 1.70 58.07 47.69
N ILE A 4 0.51 58.30 47.13
CA ILE A 4 -0.25 57.30 46.37
C ILE A 4 0.22 57.46 44.91
N ARG A 5 1.04 56.54 44.40
CA ARG A 5 1.32 56.47 42.96
C ARG A 5 0.19 55.73 42.26
N ILE A 6 -0.86 56.46 41.88
CA ILE A 6 -1.80 56.01 40.86
C ILE A 6 -1.05 56.12 39.53
N GLY A 7 -0.51 54.98 39.07
CA GLY A 7 0.04 54.86 37.73
C GLY A 7 -1.08 55.10 36.72
N ALA A 8 -0.98 56.23 36.03
CA ALA A 8 -1.82 56.55 34.88
C ALA A 8 -1.69 55.44 33.83
N VAL A 9 -2.72 54.61 33.72
CA VAL A 9 -2.92 53.78 32.53
C VAL A 9 -3.46 54.74 31.48
N ALA A 10 -2.55 55.31 30.70
CA ALA A 10 -2.90 56.01 29.48
C ALA A 10 -3.62 54.99 28.57
N GLU A 11 -4.94 55.08 28.50
CA GLU A 11 -5.70 54.55 27.37
C GLU A 11 -5.17 55.22 26.11
N ALA A 12 -4.16 54.64 25.49
CA ALA A 12 -3.94 54.88 24.08
C ALA A 12 -5.28 54.50 23.42
N PRO A 13 -5.98 55.44 22.75
CA PRO A 13 -7.25 55.11 22.13
C PRO A 13 -6.97 53.94 21.20
N ILE A 14 -7.77 52.89 21.31
CA ILE A 14 -7.63 51.66 20.52
C ILE A 14 -7.39 52.00 19.04
N ASP A 15 -7.97 53.11 18.58
CA ASP A 15 -7.78 53.75 17.28
C ASP A 15 -6.33 54.05 16.90
N GLN A 16 -5.49 54.58 17.82
CA GLN A 16 -4.07 54.85 17.54
C GLN A 16 -3.24 53.56 17.45
N LEU A 17 -3.49 52.61 18.34
CA LEU A 17 -2.84 51.29 18.31
C LEU A 17 -3.24 50.49 17.07
N LEU A 18 -4.51 50.58 16.66
CA LEU A 18 -5.01 50.00 15.43
C LEU A 18 -4.37 50.67 14.22
N VAL A 19 -4.30 52.00 14.16
CA VAL A 19 -3.66 52.72 13.05
C VAL A 19 -2.17 52.39 12.97
N GLU A 20 -1.45 52.28 14.08
CA GLU A 20 -0.03 51.90 14.11
C GLU A 20 0.18 50.44 13.65
N LYS A 21 -0.65 49.51 14.12
CA LYS A 21 -0.62 48.10 13.70
C LYS A 21 -1.05 47.91 12.25
N LEU A 22 -2.03 48.67 11.78
CA LEU A 22 -2.50 48.66 10.39
C LEU A 22 -1.58 49.42 9.45
N SER A 23 -0.67 50.25 9.96
CA SER A 23 0.35 50.91 9.12
C SER A 23 1.52 49.97 8.78
N ASP A 24 1.63 48.84 9.48
CA ASP A 24 2.60 47.79 9.19
C ASP A 24 2.11 46.92 8.00
N PRO A 25 2.84 46.91 6.87
CA PRO A 25 2.49 46.14 5.68
C PRO A 25 2.29 44.65 5.95
N GLN A 26 3.06 44.07 6.89
CA GLN A 26 2.93 42.64 7.22
C GLN A 26 1.62 42.36 7.96
N THR A 27 1.21 43.26 8.85
CA THR A 27 -0.04 43.13 9.60
C THR A 27 -1.25 43.28 8.68
N ILE A 28 -1.23 44.21 7.71
CA ILE A 28 -2.26 44.29 6.65
C ILE A 28 -2.31 42.98 5.87
N GLU A 29 -1.16 42.45 5.43
CA GLU A 29 -1.12 41.22 4.63
C GLU A 29 -1.68 40.02 5.40
N HIS A 30 -1.38 39.91 6.70
CA HIS A 30 -1.95 38.87 7.56
C HIS A 30 -3.46 39.05 7.77
N LEU A 31 -3.95 40.28 7.90
CA LEU A 31 -5.38 40.56 8.02
C LEU A 31 -6.12 40.25 6.72
N VAL A 32 -5.56 40.59 5.56
CA VAL A 32 -6.13 40.26 4.24
C VAL A 32 -6.18 38.74 4.06
N ARG A 33 -5.10 38.01 4.39
CA ARG A 33 -5.09 36.54 4.34
C ARG A 33 -6.06 35.89 5.33
N LEU A 34 -6.33 36.53 6.48
CA LEU A 34 -7.33 36.05 7.44
C LEU A 34 -8.75 36.32 6.91
N LEU A 35 -9.00 37.51 6.35
CA LEU A 35 -10.24 37.89 5.68
C LEU A 35 -10.57 36.94 4.52
N ASP A 36 -9.59 36.60 3.68
CA ASP A 36 -9.71 35.62 2.60
C ASP A 36 -10.02 34.19 3.09
N LYS A 37 -9.75 33.91 4.37
CA LYS A 37 -9.98 32.60 5.00
C LYS A 37 -11.18 32.60 5.95
N LEU A 38 -11.84 33.74 6.17
CA LEU A 38 -12.97 33.84 7.12
C LEU A 38 -14.12 32.91 6.72
N GLU A 39 -14.41 32.77 5.42
CA GLU A 39 -15.43 31.85 4.92
C GLU A 39 -15.13 30.39 5.28
N ASN A 40 -13.85 30.01 5.26
CA ASN A 40 -13.40 28.69 5.72
C ASN A 40 -13.45 28.57 7.25
N VAL A 41 -13.17 29.64 7.99
CA VAL A 41 -13.23 29.66 9.46
C VAL A 41 -14.67 29.49 9.94
N THR A 42 -15.65 30.12 9.28
CA THR A 42 -17.07 29.94 9.64
C THR A 42 -17.49 28.49 9.42
N PHE A 43 -17.11 27.90 8.29
CA PHE A 43 -17.36 26.48 8.02
C PHE A 43 -16.68 25.54 9.03
N PHE A 44 -15.44 25.83 9.45
CA PHE A 44 -14.76 25.06 10.49
C PHE A 44 -15.44 25.20 11.86
N LEU A 45 -15.93 26.39 12.20
CA LEU A 45 -16.68 26.64 13.43
C LEU A 45 -18.03 25.92 13.41
N ASP A 46 -18.74 25.92 12.28
CA ASP A 46 -20.00 25.18 12.10
C ASP A 46 -19.77 23.66 12.18
N MET A 47 -18.69 23.15 11.60
CA MET A 47 -18.30 21.74 11.72
C MET A 47 -17.94 21.37 13.15
N LEU A 48 -17.17 22.22 13.84
CA LEU A 48 -16.78 22.01 15.23
C LEU A 48 -18.00 22.09 16.16
N GLU A 49 -18.93 23.02 15.92
CA GLU A 49 -20.18 23.13 16.66
C GLU A 49 -21.05 21.89 16.44
N ASN A 50 -21.16 21.39 15.21
CA ASN A 50 -21.87 20.14 14.92
C ASN A 50 -21.19 18.91 15.54
N PHE A 51 -19.86 18.87 15.58
CA PHE A 51 -19.09 17.80 16.24
C PHE A 51 -19.27 17.83 17.76
N LEU A 52 -19.21 19.01 18.39
CA LEU A 52 -19.45 19.18 19.83
C LEU A 52 -20.90 18.88 20.20
N ARG A 53 -21.85 19.24 19.34
CA ARG A 53 -23.29 18.96 19.51
C ARG A 53 -23.62 17.47 19.38
N ARG A 54 -22.84 16.72 18.57
CA ARG A 54 -22.89 15.24 18.47
C ARG A 54 -21.89 14.54 19.40
N GLY A 55 -21.11 15.29 20.16
CA GLY A 55 -20.05 14.80 21.05
C GLY A 55 -20.52 13.77 22.08
N PRO A 56 -21.73 13.88 22.68
CA PRO A 56 -22.25 12.86 23.58
C PRO A 56 -22.48 11.52 22.87
N GLU A 57 -23.09 11.51 21.68
CA GLU A 57 -23.33 10.29 20.91
C GLU A 57 -22.02 9.65 20.41
N ILE A 58 -21.02 10.46 20.06
CA ILE A 58 -19.68 9.98 19.65
C ILE A 58 -18.91 9.43 20.86
N ALA A 59 -18.99 10.07 22.03
CA ALA A 59 -18.34 9.61 23.25
C ALA A 59 -18.94 8.28 23.75
N ASP A 60 -20.27 8.15 23.72
CA ASP A 60 -20.96 6.91 24.06
C ASP A 60 -20.61 5.80 23.07
N SER A 61 -20.56 6.10 21.77
CA SER A 61 -20.16 5.13 20.73
C SER A 61 -18.70 4.67 20.86
N ILE A 62 -17.78 5.56 21.23
CA ILE A 62 -16.37 5.20 21.46
C ILE A 62 -16.25 4.33 22.72
N ASN A 63 -16.97 4.67 23.79
CA ASN A 63 -16.98 3.87 25.00
C ASN A 63 -17.55 2.46 24.74
N ASP A 64 -18.62 2.35 23.96
CA ASP A 64 -19.19 1.05 23.57
C ASP A 64 -18.24 0.21 22.71
N VAL A 65 -17.52 0.84 21.77
CA VAL A 65 -16.50 0.16 20.96
C VAL A 65 -15.33 -0.31 21.83
N VAL A 66 -14.86 0.51 22.78
CA VAL A 66 -13.78 0.14 23.70
C VAL A 66 -14.22 -0.97 24.66
N VAL A 67 -15.45 -0.92 25.18
CA VAL A 67 -16.02 -1.96 26.04
C VAL A 67 -16.20 -3.26 25.26
N MET A 68 -16.73 -3.20 24.04
CA MET A 68 -16.89 -4.37 23.16
C MET A 68 -15.54 -4.99 22.80
N MET A 69 -14.52 -4.18 22.50
CA MET A 69 -13.17 -4.64 22.21
C MET A 69 -12.53 -5.27 23.45
N ARG A 70 -12.66 -4.65 24.63
CA ARG A 70 -12.17 -5.21 25.90
C ARG A 70 -12.86 -6.51 26.25
N GLN A 71 -14.17 -6.61 26.08
CA GLN A 71 -14.94 -7.84 26.32
C GLN A 71 -14.61 -8.95 25.31
N SER A 72 -14.36 -8.59 24.05
CA SER A 72 -13.96 -9.54 23.01
C SER A 72 -12.53 -10.06 23.22
N LEU A 73 -11.61 -9.20 23.69
CA LEU A 73 -10.24 -9.57 24.06
C LEU A 73 -10.14 -10.27 25.43
N SER A 74 -11.15 -10.15 26.30
CA SER A 74 -11.18 -10.85 27.59
C SER A 74 -11.61 -12.31 27.46
N LYS A 75 -12.10 -12.72 26.28
CA LYS A 75 -12.42 -14.12 26.01
C LYS A 75 -11.14 -14.90 25.69
N PRO A 76 -10.74 -15.90 26.49
CA PRO A 76 -9.46 -16.58 26.35
C PRO A 76 -9.28 -17.27 24.98
N GLU A 77 -10.37 -17.64 24.31
CA GLU A 77 -10.34 -18.21 22.97
C GLU A 77 -9.83 -17.24 21.89
N TYR A 78 -10.16 -15.95 22.00
CA TYR A 78 -9.71 -14.93 21.03
C TYR A 78 -8.28 -14.50 21.27
N VAL A 79 -7.84 -14.44 22.53
CA VAL A 79 -6.44 -14.22 22.89
C VAL A 79 -5.58 -15.34 22.34
N ALA A 80 -5.98 -16.61 22.54
CA ALA A 80 -5.26 -17.76 22.01
C ALA A 80 -5.18 -17.75 20.47
N ARG A 81 -6.27 -17.37 19.77
CA ARG A 81 -6.25 -17.22 18.30
C ARG A 81 -5.34 -16.08 17.85
N LEU A 82 -5.32 -14.96 18.56
CA LEU A 82 -4.44 -13.83 18.25
C LEU A 82 -2.97 -14.20 18.47
N GLU A 83 -2.64 -14.88 19.56
CA GLU A 83 -1.29 -15.40 19.81
C GLU A 83 -0.84 -16.39 18.74
N GLN A 84 -1.73 -17.29 18.30
CA GLN A 84 -1.45 -18.22 17.20
C GLN A 84 -1.24 -17.50 15.87
N ALA A 85 -2.07 -16.50 15.56
CA ALA A 85 -1.92 -15.67 14.37
C ALA A 85 -0.60 -14.89 14.40
N LEU A 86 -0.25 -14.29 15.54
CA LEU A 86 1.02 -13.60 15.74
C LEU A 86 2.21 -14.55 15.63
N ALA A 87 2.11 -15.76 16.18
CA ALA A 87 3.14 -16.79 16.06
C ALA A 87 3.30 -17.27 14.62
N ALA A 88 2.20 -17.42 13.88
CA ALA A 88 2.22 -17.77 12.46
C ALA A 88 2.85 -16.65 11.62
N VAL A 89 2.51 -15.39 11.91
CA VAL A 89 3.12 -14.21 11.26
C VAL A 89 4.60 -14.14 11.55
N ARG A 90 5.04 -14.36 12.79
CA ARG A 90 6.47 -14.38 13.15
C ARG A 90 7.23 -15.50 12.42
N ARG A 91 6.69 -16.71 12.37
CA ARG A 91 7.29 -17.83 11.62
C ARG A 91 7.36 -17.52 10.12
N MET A 92 6.33 -16.87 9.58
CA MET A 92 6.32 -16.46 8.18
C MET A 92 7.37 -15.36 7.93
N GLN A 93 7.52 -14.40 8.84
CA GLN A 93 8.56 -13.38 8.77
C GLN A 93 9.96 -14.01 8.84
N GLU A 94 10.21 -14.91 9.79
CA GLU A 94 11.47 -15.66 9.91
C GLU A 94 11.80 -16.44 8.63
N PHE A 95 10.78 -17.03 7.98
CA PHE A 95 10.94 -17.71 6.70
C PHE A 95 11.25 -16.73 5.55
N LEU A 96 10.55 -15.60 5.47
CA LEU A 96 10.77 -14.57 4.45
C LEU A 96 12.13 -13.88 4.61
N ASP A 97 12.60 -13.74 5.85
CA ASP A 97 13.91 -13.19 6.20
C ASP A 97 15.05 -14.20 6.01
N SER A 98 14.73 -15.45 5.68
CA SER A 98 15.77 -16.44 5.39
C SER A 98 16.61 -15.99 4.18
N PRO A 99 17.95 -16.14 4.23
CA PRO A 99 18.82 -15.69 3.15
C PRO A 99 18.45 -16.28 1.78
N GLN A 100 17.95 -17.52 1.76
CA GLN A 100 17.54 -18.22 0.55
C GLN A 100 16.29 -17.58 -0.07
N VAL A 101 15.31 -17.22 0.75
CA VAL A 101 14.08 -16.57 0.27
C VAL A 101 14.36 -15.14 -0.17
N GLN A 102 15.18 -14.40 0.57
CA GLN A 102 15.62 -13.08 0.14
C GLN A 102 16.40 -13.12 -1.17
N GLU A 103 17.23 -14.14 -1.38
CA GLU A 103 17.93 -14.32 -2.66
C GLU A 103 16.97 -14.60 -3.81
N LEU A 104 15.92 -15.40 -3.58
CA LEU A 104 14.86 -15.61 -4.56
C LEU A 104 14.06 -14.33 -4.86
N PHE A 105 13.81 -13.49 -3.86
CA PHE A 105 13.18 -12.16 -4.04
C PHE A 105 14.09 -11.16 -4.76
N LYS A 106 15.39 -11.23 -4.53
CA LYS A 106 16.39 -10.39 -5.22
C LYS A 106 16.65 -10.87 -6.64
N SER A 107 16.51 -12.17 -6.89
CA SER A 107 16.59 -12.75 -8.22
C SER A 107 15.33 -12.40 -9.02
N ASP A 108 15.48 -12.25 -10.34
CA ASP A 108 14.36 -12.00 -11.26
C ASP A 108 13.34 -13.16 -11.34
N VAL A 109 13.49 -14.21 -10.53
CA VAL A 109 12.63 -15.41 -10.49
C VAL A 109 11.19 -15.07 -10.08
N LEU A 110 11.01 -14.07 -9.21
CA LEU A 110 9.68 -13.62 -8.76
C LEU A 110 9.15 -12.40 -9.54
N ASP A 111 9.81 -11.99 -10.63
CA ASP A 111 9.30 -10.95 -11.52
C ASP A 111 7.98 -11.40 -12.17
N VAL A 112 7.06 -10.44 -12.34
CA VAL A 112 5.73 -10.69 -12.92
C VAL A 112 5.83 -11.40 -14.28
N ARG A 113 6.85 -11.07 -15.11
CA ARG A 113 7.06 -11.69 -16.42
C ARG A 113 7.53 -13.13 -16.30
N ALA A 114 8.40 -13.45 -15.34
CA ALA A 114 8.87 -14.80 -15.07
C ALA A 114 7.70 -15.71 -14.63
N VAL A 115 6.90 -15.23 -13.66
CA VAL A 115 5.70 -15.94 -13.18
C VAL A 115 4.68 -16.15 -14.31
N GLN A 116 4.47 -15.15 -15.17
CA GLN A 116 3.59 -15.28 -16.33
C GLN A 116 4.09 -16.31 -17.35
N LEU A 117 5.40 -16.37 -17.61
CA LEU A 117 6.00 -17.36 -18.50
C LEU A 117 5.82 -18.77 -17.95
N VAL A 118 6.14 -18.99 -16.67
CA VAL A 118 5.90 -20.27 -15.99
C VAL A 118 4.43 -20.66 -16.10
N GLY A 119 3.51 -19.74 -15.82
CA GLY A 119 2.07 -19.98 -15.94
C GLY A 119 1.63 -20.35 -17.36
N LYS A 120 2.22 -19.75 -18.41
CA LYS A 120 1.95 -20.14 -19.80
C LYS A 120 2.42 -21.57 -20.08
N VAL A 121 3.67 -21.89 -19.70
CA VAL A 121 4.24 -23.23 -19.90
C VAL A 121 3.43 -24.29 -19.16
N SER A 122 3.08 -24.07 -17.89
CA SER A 122 2.28 -25.01 -17.10
C SER A 122 0.91 -25.25 -17.73
N ARG A 123 0.21 -24.19 -18.17
CA ARG A 123 -1.10 -24.36 -18.84
C ARG A 123 -0.98 -25.16 -20.13
N SER A 124 -0.02 -24.84 -20.99
CA SER A 124 0.23 -25.58 -22.23
C SER A 124 0.58 -27.05 -21.97
N MET A 125 1.33 -27.33 -20.90
CA MET A 125 1.69 -28.69 -20.52
C MET A 125 0.49 -29.50 -20.01
N ILE A 126 -0.36 -28.90 -19.17
CA ILE A 126 -1.60 -29.53 -18.68
C ILE A 126 -2.55 -29.79 -19.86
N GLN A 127 -2.68 -28.82 -20.78
CA GLN A 127 -3.49 -28.97 -21.98
C GLN A 127 -2.96 -30.08 -22.88
N ALA A 128 -1.66 -30.09 -23.19
CA ALA A 128 -1.03 -31.13 -24.00
C ALA A 128 -1.15 -32.53 -23.37
N SER A 129 -1.01 -32.64 -22.04
CA SER A 129 -1.22 -33.89 -21.30
C SER A 129 -2.66 -34.40 -21.42
N THR A 130 -3.63 -33.48 -21.35
CA THR A 130 -5.06 -33.81 -21.50
C THR A 130 -5.37 -34.26 -22.93
N GLU A 131 -4.90 -33.52 -23.93
CA GLU A 131 -5.09 -33.84 -25.35
C GLU A 131 -4.46 -35.18 -25.72
N ALA A 132 -3.21 -35.42 -25.30
CA ALA A 132 -2.52 -36.69 -25.55
C ALA A 132 -3.24 -37.90 -24.92
N SER A 133 -3.87 -37.70 -23.76
CA SER A 133 -4.65 -38.74 -23.09
C SER A 133 -5.98 -39.03 -23.80
N GLN A 134 -6.58 -38.03 -24.46
CA GLN A 134 -7.86 -38.17 -25.17
C GLN A 134 -7.71 -38.72 -26.59
N THR A 135 -6.67 -38.32 -27.32
CA THR A 135 -6.49 -38.71 -28.74
C THR A 135 -5.83 -40.07 -28.93
N GLY A 136 -5.33 -40.69 -27.85
CA GLY A 136 -4.56 -41.94 -27.90
C GLY A 136 -3.18 -41.74 -28.52
N ALA A 137 -2.22 -42.60 -28.14
CA ALA A 137 -0.84 -42.51 -28.60
C ALA A 137 -0.70 -42.86 -30.09
N LYS A 138 -0.91 -41.89 -30.98
CA LYS A 138 -0.62 -42.04 -32.40
C LYS A 138 0.90 -42.12 -32.58
N ARG A 139 1.39 -43.26 -33.11
CA ARG A 139 2.82 -43.47 -33.35
C ARG A 139 3.31 -42.46 -34.40
N ILE A 140 4.20 -41.56 -34.00
CA ILE A 140 4.87 -40.61 -34.91
C ILE A 140 6.21 -41.23 -35.33
N GLY A 141 6.43 -41.41 -36.63
CA GLY A 141 7.72 -41.86 -37.18
C GLY A 141 8.71 -40.72 -37.40
N LEU A 142 9.96 -41.04 -37.75
CA LEU A 142 11.04 -40.07 -38.03
C LEU A 142 10.63 -38.97 -39.03
N LEU A 143 9.96 -39.34 -40.12
CA LEU A 143 9.43 -38.39 -41.12
C LEU A 143 8.30 -37.52 -40.57
N GLY A 144 7.48 -38.07 -39.66
CA GLY A 144 6.42 -37.32 -38.98
C GLY A 144 6.96 -36.27 -38.03
N LEU A 145 8.06 -36.59 -37.32
CA LEU A 145 8.77 -35.62 -36.47
C LEU A 145 9.38 -34.50 -37.30
N MET A 146 10.06 -34.81 -38.40
CA MET A 146 10.63 -33.78 -39.28
C MET A 146 9.55 -32.89 -39.90
N ARG A 147 8.42 -33.46 -40.29
CA ARG A 147 7.27 -32.68 -40.77
C ARG A 147 6.74 -31.76 -39.67
N ALA A 148 6.51 -32.27 -38.46
CA ALA A 148 6.04 -31.50 -37.32
C ALA A 148 6.97 -30.31 -37.03
N LEU A 149 8.29 -30.53 -37.01
CA LEU A 149 9.26 -29.44 -36.80
C LEU A 149 9.21 -28.35 -37.89
N THR A 150 8.65 -28.65 -39.06
CA THR A 150 8.49 -27.68 -40.16
C THR A 150 7.11 -27.01 -40.14
N GLU A 151 6.18 -27.46 -39.29
CA GLU A 151 4.83 -26.91 -39.23
C GLU A 151 4.84 -25.44 -38.79
N PRO A 152 4.09 -24.54 -39.48
CA PRO A 152 4.03 -23.11 -39.14
C PRO A 152 3.63 -22.85 -37.69
N GLU A 153 2.77 -23.71 -37.14
CA GLU A 153 2.26 -23.60 -35.77
C GLU A 153 3.35 -23.82 -34.71
N LEU A 154 4.38 -24.62 -35.01
CA LEU A 154 5.48 -24.93 -34.09
C LEU A 154 6.64 -23.91 -34.17
N GLN A 155 6.67 -23.06 -35.19
CA GLN A 155 7.75 -22.08 -35.39
C GLN A 155 7.97 -21.14 -34.18
N PRO A 156 6.93 -20.59 -33.51
CA PRO A 156 7.14 -19.74 -32.33
C PRO A 156 7.77 -20.49 -31.16
N ALA A 157 7.36 -21.74 -30.93
CA ALA A 157 7.91 -22.57 -29.86
C ALA A 157 9.37 -22.97 -30.14
N LEU A 158 9.66 -23.35 -31.39
CA LEU A 158 11.03 -23.66 -31.83
C LEU A 158 11.95 -22.44 -31.69
N ASN A 159 11.50 -21.26 -32.14
CA ASN A 159 12.25 -20.03 -31.98
C ASN A 159 12.51 -19.72 -30.50
N PHE A 160 11.50 -19.86 -29.63
CA PHE A 160 11.68 -19.69 -28.19
C PHE A 160 12.75 -20.63 -27.63
N VAL A 161 12.69 -21.93 -27.94
CA VAL A 161 13.66 -22.93 -27.47
C VAL A 161 15.08 -22.62 -27.96
N LEU A 162 15.22 -22.20 -29.22
CA LEU A 162 16.52 -21.81 -29.78
C LEU A 162 17.09 -20.56 -29.10
N HIS A 163 16.27 -19.54 -28.88
CA HIS A 163 16.70 -18.33 -28.17
C HIS A 163 17.03 -18.60 -26.71
N PHE A 164 16.22 -19.41 -26.02
CA PHE A 164 16.50 -19.86 -24.67
C PHE A 164 17.83 -20.61 -24.59
N ALA A 165 18.04 -21.61 -25.45
CA ALA A 165 19.27 -22.39 -25.47
C ALA A 165 20.52 -21.52 -25.71
N ARG A 166 20.43 -20.53 -26.62
CA ARG A 166 21.52 -19.58 -26.87
C ARG A 166 21.82 -18.69 -25.67
N ASN A 167 20.79 -18.17 -24.99
CA ASN A 167 20.99 -17.31 -23.82
C ASN A 167 21.51 -18.12 -22.63
N LEU A 168 20.95 -19.30 -22.38
CA LEU A 168 21.42 -20.20 -21.32
C LEU A 168 22.88 -20.63 -21.54
N SER A 169 23.27 -20.92 -22.78
CA SER A 169 24.66 -21.28 -23.10
C SER A 169 25.65 -20.17 -22.82
N LYS A 170 25.25 -18.89 -22.87
CA LYS A 170 26.12 -17.76 -22.52
C LYS A 170 26.28 -17.67 -21.00
N GLU A 171 25.17 -17.69 -20.27
CA GLU A 171 25.16 -17.67 -18.80
C GLU A 171 25.98 -18.84 -18.20
N LEU A 172 25.87 -20.04 -18.77
CA LEU A 172 26.66 -21.21 -18.34
C LEU A 172 28.11 -21.19 -18.80
N GLY A 173 28.42 -20.44 -19.87
CA GLY A 173 29.79 -20.29 -20.37
C GLY A 173 30.57 -19.19 -19.66
N ASP A 174 29.86 -18.21 -19.09
CA ASP A 174 30.41 -17.08 -18.34
C ASP A 174 30.47 -17.34 -16.81
N ALA A 175 29.96 -18.50 -16.34
CA ALA A 175 29.98 -18.98 -14.95
C ALA A 175 31.13 -19.97 -14.69
#